data_AF-A0AAE9SHJ2-F1
#
_entry.id   AF-A0AAE9SHJ2-F1
#
_cell.length_a   1.000
_cell.length_b   1.000
_cell.length_c   1.000
_cell.angle_alpha   90.00
_cell.angle_beta   90.00
_cell.angle_gamma   90.00
#
_symmetry.space_group_name_H-M   'P 1'
#
loop_
_entity.id
_entity.type
_entity.pdbx_description
1 polymer ?
#
loop_
_entity_poly.entity_id
_entity_poly.type
_entity_poly.pdbx_seq_one_letter_code
_entity_poly.pdbx_strand_id
1 'polypeptide(L)'
;MLAQESPMMRKANATIEVMEMSPRDKWLYDSRMKYEHDRASCISEGYRQGLEQGIDKGVHQKALETANLMKKANCKIDFIIQMTGLSKEEIEKL
;
A
#
# COMPACT_ATOMS: atom_id res chain seq x y z
N MET A 1 40.27 -13.44 -11.91
CA MET A 1 39.91 -14.82 -11.51
C MET A 1 38.39 -14.94 -11.60
N LEU A 2 37.85 -15.87 -12.39
CA LEU A 2 36.39 -16.05 -12.60
C LEU A 2 35.58 -16.21 -11.29
N ALA A 3 36.24 -16.64 -10.21
CA ALA A 3 35.64 -16.77 -8.88
C ALA A 3 35.25 -15.44 -8.22
N GLN A 4 35.88 -14.30 -8.55
CA GLN A 4 35.55 -13.00 -7.95
C GLN A 4 34.40 -12.27 -8.68
N GLU A 5 34.12 -12.64 -9.93
CA GLU A 5 33.13 -11.95 -10.77
C GLU A 5 31.70 -12.53 -10.63
N SER A 6 31.60 -13.78 -10.13
CA SER A 6 30.32 -14.44 -9.90
C SER A 6 29.45 -13.69 -8.86
N PRO A 7 28.17 -13.40 -9.16
CA PRO A 7 27.25 -12.75 -8.23
C PRO A 7 27.09 -13.48 -6.90
N MET A 8 27.14 -14.82 -6.88
CA MET A 8 27.07 -15.60 -5.65
C MET A 8 28.31 -15.41 -4.78
N MET A 9 29.50 -15.40 -5.39
CA MET A 9 30.76 -15.20 -4.67
C MET A 9 30.86 -13.79 -4.11
N ARG A 10 30.36 -12.77 -4.83
CA ARG A 10 30.26 -11.40 -4.29
C ARG A 10 29.36 -11.33 -3.06
N LYS A 11 28.19 -11.99 -3.09
CA LYS A 11 27.30 -12.06 -1.92
C LYS A 11 27.93 -12.80 -0.75
N ALA A 12 28.64 -13.90 -1.02
CA ALA A 12 29.34 -14.66 0.01
C ALA A 12 30.46 -13.82 0.66
N ASN A 13 31.28 -13.14 -0.13
CA ASN A 13 32.36 -12.28 0.37
C ASN A 13 31.81 -11.12 1.21
N ALA A 14 30.76 -10.42 0.73
CA ALA A 14 30.12 -9.36 1.52
C ALA A 14 29.54 -9.86 2.85
N THR A 15 29.06 -11.12 2.86
CA THR A 15 28.55 -11.74 4.09
C THR A 15 29.69 -12.05 5.07
N ILE A 16 30.82 -12.54 4.57
CA ILE A 16 32.02 -12.79 5.37
C ILE A 16 32.54 -11.47 5.98
N GLU A 17 32.59 -10.39 5.19
CA GLU A 17 32.98 -9.06 5.68
C GLU A 17 32.12 -8.59 6.85
N VAL A 18 30.80 -8.84 6.82
CA VAL A 18 29.89 -8.54 7.94
C VAL A 18 30.11 -9.46 9.14
N MET A 19 30.43 -10.74 8.90
CA MET A 19 30.71 -11.70 9.97
C MET A 19 32.00 -11.40 10.72
N GLU A 20 33.01 -10.87 10.03
CA GLU A 20 34.33 -10.52 10.59
C GLU A 20 34.37 -9.15 11.29
N MET A 21 33.26 -8.39 11.27
CA MET A 21 33.16 -7.10 11.95
C MET A 21 33.37 -7.21 13.47
N SER A 22 33.91 -6.15 14.07
CA SER A 22 33.97 -6.02 15.52
C SER A 22 32.55 -6.03 16.11
N PRO A 23 32.35 -6.45 17.39
CA PRO A 23 31.02 -6.43 18.01
C PRO A 23 30.32 -5.07 17.95
N ARG A 24 31.09 -3.98 18.05
CA ARG A 24 30.57 -2.60 17.95
C ARG A 24 30.11 -2.28 16.54
N ASP A 25 30.91 -2.59 15.52
CA ASP A 25 30.60 -2.25 14.14
C ASP A 25 29.44 -3.10 13.61
N LYS A 26 29.40 -4.37 14.01
CA LYS A 26 28.27 -5.25 13.73
C LYS A 26 26.97 -4.72 14.33
N TRP A 27 27.00 -4.26 15.59
CA TRP A 27 25.83 -3.65 16.22
C TRP A 27 25.35 -2.39 15.47
N LEU A 28 26.28 -1.53 15.05
CA LEU A 28 25.93 -0.33 14.26
C LEU A 28 25.35 -0.70 12.89
N TYR A 29 25.93 -1.71 12.23
CA TYR A 29 25.44 -2.23 10.96
C TYR A 29 24.02 -2.78 11.10
N ASP A 30 23.79 -3.69 12.05
CA ASP A 30 22.49 -4.31 12.29
C ASP A 30 21.43 -3.27 12.68
N SER A 31 21.79 -2.30 13.51
CA SER A 31 20.91 -1.19 13.92
C SER A 31 20.49 -0.34 12.71
N ARG A 32 21.44 0.00 11.83
CA ARG A 32 21.14 0.72 10.60
C ARG A 32 20.26 -0.10 9.66
N MET A 33 20.60 -1.37 9.44
CA MET A 33 19.83 -2.25 8.56
C MET A 33 18.39 -2.41 9.05
N LYS A 34 18.20 -2.59 10.37
CA LYS A 34 16.87 -2.63 10.98
C LYS A 34 16.10 -1.33 10.72
N TYR A 35 16.72 -0.17 10.95
CA TYR A 35 16.08 1.12 10.70
C TYR A 35 15.65 1.27 9.24
N GLU A 36 16.51 0.93 8.28
CA GLU A 36 16.17 1.01 6.85
C GLU A 36 15.04 0.04 6.47
N HIS A 37 15.03 -1.18 7.03
CA HIS A 37 13.95 -2.14 6.84
C HIS A 37 12.63 -1.65 7.43
N ASP A 38 12.63 -1.14 8.65
CA ASP A 38 11.45 -0.58 9.31
C ASP A 38 10.90 0.61 8.50
N ARG A 39 11.80 1.50 8.04
CA ARG A 39 11.44 2.65 7.20
C ARG A 39 10.84 2.20 5.86
N ALA A 40 11.45 1.25 5.17
CA ALA A 40 10.94 0.72 3.90
C ALA A 40 9.57 0.07 4.07
N SER A 41 9.40 -0.71 5.15
CA SER A 41 8.13 -1.36 5.48
C SER A 41 7.03 -0.32 5.76
N CYS A 42 7.34 0.69 6.57
CA CYS A 42 6.40 1.78 6.88
C CYS A 42 5.94 2.54 5.62
N ILE A 43 6.87 2.86 4.71
CA ILE A 43 6.54 3.54 3.45
C ILE A 43 5.66 2.64 2.57
N SER A 44 6.01 1.37 2.44
CA SER A 44 5.26 0.40 1.63
C SER A 44 3.83 0.24 2.14
N GLU A 45 3.68 0.07 3.45
CA GLU A 45 2.38 -0.06 4.11
C GLU A 45 1.55 1.22 3.97
N GLY A 46 2.14 2.39 4.19
CA GLY A 46 1.48 3.67 4.02
C GLY A 46 0.99 3.91 2.58
N TYR A 47 1.80 3.53 1.58
CA TYR A 47 1.40 3.62 0.17
C TYR A 47 0.23 2.67 -0.13
N ARG A 48 0.30 1.42 0.33
CA ARG A 48 -0.75 0.42 0.14
C ARG A 48 -2.08 0.87 0.77
N GLN A 49 -2.05 1.33 2.02
CA GLN A 49 -3.23 1.85 2.71
C GLN A 49 -3.78 3.10 2.01
N GLY A 50 -2.91 4.01 1.56
CA GLY A 50 -3.34 5.21 0.83
C GLY A 50 -4.03 4.87 -0.50
N LEU A 51 -3.51 3.87 -1.23
CA LEU A 51 -4.11 3.40 -2.48
C LEU A 51 -5.48 2.75 -2.22
N GLU A 52 -5.58 1.86 -1.24
CA GLU A 52 -6.83 1.19 -0.87
C GLU A 52 -7.91 2.21 -0.47
N GLN A 53 -7.58 3.15 0.43
CA GLN A 53 -8.48 4.24 0.81
C GLN A 53 -8.87 5.12 -0.40
N GLY A 54 -7.95 5.35 -1.32
CA GLY A 54 -8.21 6.12 -2.55
C GLY A 54 -9.20 5.41 -3.47
N ILE A 55 -9.07 4.10 -3.64
CA ILE A 55 -9.98 3.27 -4.43
C ILE A 55 -11.37 3.27 -3.79
N ASP A 56 -11.47 3.01 -2.48
CA ASP A 56 -12.75 2.97 -1.78
C ASP A 56 -13.49 4.31 -1.86
N LYS A 57 -12.78 5.43 -1.64
CA LYS A 57 -13.33 6.77 -1.82
C LYS A 57 -13.80 7.01 -3.25
N GLY A 58 -13.03 6.58 -4.24
CA GLY A 58 -13.39 6.71 -5.65
C GLY A 58 -14.63 5.89 -6.04
N VAL A 59 -14.72 4.65 -5.56
CA VAL A 59 -15.89 3.77 -5.77
C VAL A 59 -17.13 4.38 -5.13
N HIS A 60 -17.02 4.84 -3.88
CA HIS A 60 -18.13 5.47 -3.18
C HIS A 60 -18.58 6.77 -3.86
N GLN A 61 -17.63 7.63 -4.24
CA GLN A 61 -17.93 8.87 -4.97
C GLN A 61 -18.66 8.60 -6.29
N LYS A 62 -18.22 7.60 -7.05
CA LYS A 62 -18.89 7.20 -8.30
C LYS A 62 -20.30 6.66 -8.06
N ALA A 63 -20.52 5.94 -6.96
CA ALA A 63 -21.85 5.48 -6.57
C ALA A 63 -22.79 6.66 -6.27
N LEU A 64 -22.31 7.69 -5.56
CA LEU A 64 -23.05 8.92 -5.28
C LEU A 64 -23.40 9.69 -6.55
N GLU A 65 -22.45 9.84 -7.47
CA GLU A 65 -22.67 10.49 -8.77
C GLU A 65 -23.71 9.75 -9.60
N THR A 66 -23.62 8.43 -9.64
CA THR A 66 -24.59 7.57 -10.33
C THR A 66 -25.99 7.71 -9.71
N ALA A 67 -26.09 7.69 -8.38
CA ALA A 67 -27.35 7.88 -7.67
C ALA A 67 -27.97 9.25 -7.96
N ASN A 68 -27.17 10.32 -7.99
CA ASN A 68 -27.64 11.66 -8.32
C ASN A 68 -28.19 11.74 -9.76
N LEU A 69 -27.51 11.12 -10.72
CA LEU A 69 -28.00 11.04 -12.11
C LEU A 69 -29.32 10.27 -12.20
N MET A 70 -29.45 9.14 -11.51
CA MET A 70 -30.69 8.37 -11.48
C MET A 70 -31.83 9.13 -10.78
N LYS A 71 -31.53 9.89 -9.73
CA LYS A 71 -32.50 10.76 -9.04
C LYS A 71 -33.01 11.85 -9.98
N LYS A 72 -32.11 12.48 -10.74
CA LYS A 72 -32.47 13.46 -11.80
C LYS A 72 -33.28 12.84 -12.94
N ALA A 73 -33.05 11.57 -13.25
CA ALA A 73 -33.83 10.80 -14.20
C ALA A 73 -35.19 10.32 -13.63
N ASN A 74 -35.55 10.74 -12.41
CA ASN A 74 -36.80 10.41 -11.74
C ASN A 74 -37.00 8.90 -11.48
N CYS A 75 -35.90 8.16 -11.32
CA CYS A 75 -35.93 6.75 -10.93
C CYS A 75 -36.45 6.58 -9.49
N LYS A 76 -37.11 5.45 -9.22
CA LYS A 76 -37.59 5.11 -7.87
C LYS A 76 -36.41 4.92 -6.91
N ILE A 77 -36.55 5.37 -5.67
CA ILE A 77 -35.51 5.27 -4.64
C ILE A 77 -35.05 3.81 -4.44
N ASP A 78 -35.99 2.86 -4.39
CA ASP A 78 -35.66 1.42 -4.23
C ASP A 78 -34.77 0.89 -5.36
N PHE A 79 -34.97 1.38 -6.59
CA PHE A 79 -34.14 1.01 -7.74
C PHE A 79 -32.74 1.62 -7.64
N ILE A 80 -32.64 2.87 -7.15
CA ILE A 80 -31.35 3.52 -6.94
C ILE A 80 -30.54 2.78 -5.87
N ILE A 81 -31.17 2.41 -4.75
CA ILE A 81 -30.55 1.59 -3.68
C ILE A 81 -29.99 0.29 -4.28
N GLN A 82 -30.80 -0.42 -5.07
CA GLN A 82 -30.39 -1.68 -5.68
C GLN A 82 -29.20 -1.53 -6.64
N MET A 83 -29.14 -0.42 -7.38
CA MET A 83 -28.12 -0.20 -8.41
C MET A 83 -26.81 0.37 -7.86
N THR A 84 -26.86 1.19 -6.82
CA THR A 84 -25.68 1.89 -6.28
C THR A 84 -25.17 1.30 -4.97
N GLY A 85 -25.97 0.48 -4.29
CA GLY A 85 -25.64 -0.08 -2.98
C GLY A 85 -25.61 0.95 -1.84
N LEU A 86 -26.06 2.18 -2.11
CA LEU A 86 -26.13 3.25 -1.12
C LEU A 86 -27.35 3.08 -0.22
N SER A 87 -27.25 3.59 1.00
CA SER A 87 -28.39 3.63 1.91
C SER A 87 -29.45 4.63 1.44
N LYS A 88 -30.68 4.40 1.89
CA LYS A 88 -31.80 5.32 1.62
C LYS A 88 -31.50 6.75 2.09
N GLU A 89 -30.85 6.89 3.25
CA GLU A 89 -30.49 8.18 3.85
C GLU A 89 -29.48 8.95 2.98
N GLU A 90 -28.49 8.26 2.43
CA GLU A 90 -27.52 8.87 1.52
C GLU A 90 -28.21 9.37 0.24
N ILE A 91 -29.12 8.58 -0.33
CA ILE A 91 -29.87 8.95 -1.54
C ILE A 91 -30.85 10.10 -1.29
N GLU A 92 -31.45 10.16 -0.10
CA GLU A 92 -32.35 11.26 0.29
C GLU A 92 -31.59 12.57 0.50
N LYS A 93 -30.35 12.51 0.99
CA LYS A 93 -29.46 13.66 1.19
C LYS A 93 -28.84 14.23 -0.10
N LEU A 94 -28.74 13.42 -1.17
CA LEU A 94 -28.25 13.84 -2.50
C LEU A 94 -29.21 14.80 -3.22
#